data_AF-A0A4U5MXY6-F1
#
_entry.id   AF-A0A4U5MXY6-F1
#
_cell.length_a   1.000
_cell.length_b   1.000
_cell.length_c   1.000
_cell.angle_alpha   90.00
_cell.angle_beta   90.00
_cell.angle_gamma   90.00
#
_symmetry.space_group_name_H-M   'P 1'
#
loop_
_entity.id
_entity.type
_entity.pdbx_description
1 polymer ?
#
loop_
_entity_poly.entity_id
_entity_poly.type
_entity_poly.pdbx_seq_one_letter_code
_entity_poly.pdbx_strand_id
1 'polypeptide(L)'
;MDEKNWTDVEFLTSEKPPTWGYPVSKTLAEKAAWKFAEENNIDLITVIPSLMTGPSLTLDIPSSVNLSVSLITGNEFLKNALKGMQMLSGSISITHVEDVCRAHIFLAEKESASGRYVCCAVNTSVVELAGFLNKRYPQYHVPTDFGDFPSKAKLAITSEKLIGEGFSFKYGIEEVYDQTVEYFKAKGLLN
;
A
#
# COMPACT_ATOMS: atom_id res chain seq x y z
N MET A 1 -7.21 -1.90 -12.00
CA MET A 1 -8.20 -1.96 -10.90
C MET A 1 -8.27 -0.56 -10.30
N ASP A 2 -9.47 -0.03 -10.12
CA ASP A 2 -9.71 1.36 -9.71
C ASP A 2 -10.68 1.42 -8.50
N GLU A 3 -11.06 2.63 -8.10
CA GLU A 3 -11.99 2.89 -7.00
C GLU A 3 -13.45 2.45 -7.25
N LYS A 4 -13.81 1.95 -8.44
CA LYS A 4 -15.14 1.38 -8.71
C LYS A 4 -15.19 -0.08 -8.29
N ASN A 5 -14.03 -0.72 -8.16
CA ASN A 5 -13.95 -2.09 -7.70
C ASN A 5 -14.07 -2.16 -6.17
N TRP A 6 -14.84 -3.12 -5.68
CA TRP A 6 -14.96 -3.44 -4.27
C TRP A 6 -14.29 -4.77 -3.99
N THR A 7 -13.73 -4.92 -2.79
CA THR A 7 -13.23 -6.20 -2.33
C THR A 7 -14.36 -7.25 -2.29
N ASP A 8 -14.04 -8.45 -2.74
CA ASP A 8 -14.94 -9.61 -2.67
C ASP A 8 -15.02 -10.13 -1.23
N VAL A 9 -16.03 -9.65 -0.50
CA VAL A 9 -16.28 -10.04 0.91
C VAL A 9 -16.73 -11.50 1.00
N GLU A 10 -17.46 -12.01 0.02
CA GLU A 10 -17.95 -13.38 0.01
C GLU A 10 -16.78 -14.36 -0.10
N PHE A 11 -15.89 -14.14 -1.07
CA PHE A 11 -14.66 -14.92 -1.21
C PHE A 11 -13.83 -14.91 0.08
N LEU A 12 -13.58 -13.73 0.66
CA LEU A 12 -12.74 -13.61 1.85
C LEU A 12 -13.35 -14.27 3.10
N THR A 13 -14.68 -14.23 3.24
CA THR A 13 -15.37 -14.83 4.39
C THR A 13 -15.56 -16.35 4.23
N SER A 14 -15.59 -16.85 2.99
CA SER A 14 -15.56 -18.29 2.66
C SER A 14 -14.17 -18.89 2.84
N GLU A 15 -13.19 -18.39 2.07
CA GLU A 15 -11.86 -19.00 1.97
C GLU A 15 -10.96 -18.68 3.16
N LYS A 16 -11.25 -17.57 3.86
CA LYS A 16 -10.51 -17.11 5.05
C LYS A 16 -8.97 -17.17 4.90
N PRO A 17 -8.40 -16.66 3.79
CA PRO A 17 -6.95 -16.64 3.62
C PRO A 17 -6.27 -15.83 4.72
N PRO A 18 -4.95 -15.99 4.95
CA PRO A 18 -4.25 -15.20 5.95
C PRO A 18 -4.59 -13.71 5.83
N THR A 19 -4.89 -13.07 6.96
CA THR A 19 -5.31 -11.66 7.09
C THR A 19 -6.70 -11.29 6.54
N TRP A 20 -7.53 -12.23 6.05
CA TRP A 20 -8.86 -11.98 5.45
C TRP A 20 -9.78 -11.03 6.24
N GLY A 21 -9.73 -11.07 7.57
CA GLY A 21 -10.59 -10.26 8.44
C GLY A 21 -10.32 -8.75 8.29
N TYR A 22 -9.09 -8.37 7.98
CA TYR A 22 -8.75 -6.95 7.77
C TYR A 22 -9.46 -6.36 6.54
N PRO A 23 -9.26 -6.86 5.31
CA PRO A 23 -9.95 -6.32 4.13
C PRO A 23 -11.47 -6.43 4.23
N VAL A 24 -12.02 -7.48 4.86
CA VAL A 24 -13.46 -7.57 5.14
C VAL A 24 -13.92 -6.41 6.03
N SER A 25 -13.25 -6.20 7.18
CA SER A 25 -13.64 -5.15 8.12
C SER A 25 -13.57 -3.76 7.50
N LYS A 26 -12.52 -3.47 6.72
CA LYS A 26 -12.36 -2.19 6.03
C LYS A 26 -13.42 -1.96 4.96
N THR A 27 -13.75 -3.00 4.19
CA THR A 27 -14.78 -2.92 3.16
C THR A 27 -16.17 -2.68 3.76
N LEU A 28 -16.51 -3.39 4.84
CA LEU A 28 -17.80 -3.22 5.52
C LEU A 28 -17.90 -1.86 6.21
N ALA A 29 -16.81 -1.38 6.84
CA ALA A 29 -16.77 -0.05 7.45
C ALA A 29 -16.95 1.05 6.40
N GLU A 30 -16.30 0.95 5.24
CA GLU A 30 -16.45 1.94 4.16
C GLU A 30 -17.89 1.96 3.62
N LYS A 31 -18.49 0.78 3.35
CA LYS A 31 -19.90 0.68 2.93
C LYS A 31 -20.87 1.28 3.95
N ALA A 32 -20.62 1.05 5.24
CA ALA A 32 -21.43 1.62 6.32
C ALA A 32 -21.30 3.14 6.37
N ALA A 33 -20.09 3.68 6.20
CA ALA A 33 -19.85 5.13 6.15
C ALA A 33 -20.59 5.79 4.98
N TRP A 34 -20.53 5.20 3.78
CA TRP A 34 -21.28 5.69 2.61
C TRP A 34 -22.77 5.70 2.83
N LYS A 35 -23.34 4.59 3.32
CA LYS A 35 -24.77 4.51 3.63
C LYS A 35 -25.19 5.61 4.63
N PHE A 36 -24.42 5.78 5.69
CA PHE A 36 -24.70 6.81 6.69
C PHE A 36 -24.59 8.22 6.10
N ALA A 37 -23.61 8.48 5.25
CA ALA A 37 -23.43 9.77 4.62
C ALA A 37 -24.60 10.13 3.67
N GLU A 38 -25.05 9.17 2.86
CA GLU A 38 -26.21 9.30 1.99
C GLU A 38 -27.50 9.58 2.79
N GLU A 39 -27.72 8.87 3.89
CA GLU A 39 -28.91 9.03 4.74
C GLU A 39 -28.93 10.36 5.52
N ASN A 40 -27.77 10.99 5.72
CA ASN A 40 -27.62 12.19 6.57
C ASN A 40 -27.13 13.42 5.81
N ASN A 41 -27.09 13.40 4.48
CA ASN A 41 -26.57 14.49 3.63
C ASN A 41 -25.17 14.97 4.07
N ILE A 42 -24.27 14.03 4.37
CA ILE A 42 -22.88 14.32 4.68
C ILE A 42 -22.07 14.22 3.39
N ASP A 43 -21.28 15.25 3.11
CA ASP A 43 -20.27 15.18 2.06
C ASP A 43 -19.11 14.28 2.53
N LEU A 44 -19.05 13.08 1.97
CA LEU A 44 -18.06 12.07 2.30
C LEU A 44 -17.14 11.85 1.10
N ILE A 45 -15.84 11.78 1.39
CA ILE A 45 -14.80 11.29 0.49
C ILE A 45 -14.06 10.16 1.21
N THR A 46 -13.71 9.10 0.49
CA THR A 46 -12.85 8.04 1.02
C THR A 46 -11.55 7.94 0.23
N VAL A 47 -10.43 7.89 0.95
CA VAL A 47 -9.10 7.66 0.37
C VAL A 47 -8.69 6.22 0.65
N ILE A 48 -8.28 5.51 -0.40
CA ILE A 48 -7.94 4.09 -0.37
C ILE A 48 -6.43 3.97 -0.62
N PRO A 49 -5.59 4.04 0.44
CA PRO A 49 -4.15 3.90 0.28
C PRO A 49 -3.76 2.46 -0.02
N SER A 50 -2.67 2.31 -0.75
CA SER A 50 -1.94 1.03 -0.87
C SER A 50 -0.95 0.84 0.31
N LEU A 51 0.06 -0.02 0.18
CA LEU A 51 1.03 -0.28 1.25
C LEU A 51 1.83 0.99 1.57
N MET A 52 1.42 1.67 2.64
CA MET A 52 2.07 2.91 3.10
C MET A 52 3.48 2.62 3.62
N THR A 53 4.45 3.23 2.95
CA THR A 53 5.89 3.10 3.21
C THR A 53 6.50 4.49 3.38
N GLY A 54 7.59 4.60 4.15
CA GLY A 54 8.19 5.88 4.54
C GLY A 54 8.43 5.98 6.04
N PRO A 55 9.03 7.09 6.50
CA PRO A 55 9.28 7.34 7.91
C PRO A 55 7.98 7.53 8.70
N SER A 56 8.00 7.16 9.97
CA SER A 56 6.88 7.43 10.90
C SER A 56 7.30 8.30 12.06
N LEU A 57 6.40 9.19 12.48
CA LEU A 57 6.54 10.01 13.68
C LEU A 57 6.30 9.22 14.97
N THR A 58 5.70 8.04 14.87
CA THR A 58 5.41 7.19 16.03
C THR A 58 6.67 6.58 16.63
N LEU A 59 6.60 6.27 17.94
CA LEU A 59 7.68 5.56 18.63
C LEU A 59 7.87 4.17 18.04
N ASP A 60 6.78 3.40 17.97
CA ASP A 60 6.75 2.06 17.37
C ASP A 60 6.78 2.12 15.84
N ILE A 61 7.39 1.11 15.24
CA ILE A 61 7.46 0.95 13.78
C ILE A 61 6.10 0.46 13.27
N PRO A 62 5.43 1.19 12.36
CA PRO A 62 4.16 0.75 11.81
C PRO A 62 4.30 -0.59 11.07
N SER A 63 3.28 -1.44 11.16
CA SER A 63 3.27 -2.76 10.53
C SER A 63 3.41 -2.68 9.00
N SER A 64 2.84 -1.66 8.35
CA SER A 64 2.98 -1.45 6.91
C SER A 64 4.44 -1.20 6.50
N VAL A 65 5.15 -0.37 7.27
CA VAL A 65 6.56 -0.04 7.02
C VAL A 65 7.42 -1.28 7.27
N ASN A 66 7.22 -2.00 8.38
CA ASN A 66 7.90 -3.28 8.64
C ASN A 66 7.70 -4.29 7.49
N LEU A 67 6.48 -4.42 6.97
CA LEU A 67 6.18 -5.30 5.85
C LEU A 67 6.92 -4.88 4.58
N SER A 68 6.94 -3.58 4.27
CA SER A 68 7.59 -3.02 3.07
C SER A 68 9.09 -3.30 3.01
N VAL A 69 9.79 -3.26 4.15
CA VAL A 69 11.24 -3.51 4.20
C VAL A 69 11.61 -4.97 4.50
N SER A 70 10.64 -5.89 4.52
CA SER A 70 10.87 -7.29 4.86
C SER A 70 11.92 -7.98 3.98
N LEU A 71 12.03 -7.56 2.71
CA LEU A 71 13.05 -8.05 1.77
C LEU A 71 14.47 -7.58 2.13
N ILE A 72 14.61 -6.42 2.78
CA ILE A 72 15.89 -5.89 3.26
C ILE A 72 16.24 -6.47 4.63
N THR A 73 15.29 -6.50 5.56
CA THR A 73 15.53 -7.00 6.93
C THR A 73 15.67 -8.51 7.00
N GLY A 74 15.24 -9.22 5.94
CA GLY A 74 15.31 -10.68 5.86
C GLY A 74 14.29 -11.40 6.73
N ASN A 75 13.33 -10.70 7.33
CA ASN A 75 12.30 -11.30 8.18
C ASN A 75 11.41 -12.26 7.38
N GLU A 76 11.58 -13.58 7.55
CA GLU A 76 10.88 -14.62 6.77
C GLU A 76 9.37 -14.54 6.89
N PHE A 77 8.85 -14.27 8.09
CA PHE A 77 7.42 -14.15 8.31
C PHE A 77 6.83 -13.00 7.48
N LEU A 78 7.47 -11.83 7.52
CA LEU A 78 7.01 -10.65 6.78
C LEU A 78 7.22 -10.81 5.26
N LYS A 79 8.29 -11.47 4.82
CA LYS A 79 8.49 -11.80 3.39
C LYS A 79 7.36 -12.70 2.88
N ASN A 80 6.98 -13.71 3.66
CA ASN A 80 5.85 -14.58 3.32
C ASN A 80 4.51 -13.82 3.35
N ALA A 81 4.34 -12.88 4.28
CA ALA A 81 3.18 -12.00 4.29
C ALA A 81 3.13 -11.09 3.04
N LEU A 82 4.27 -10.57 2.57
CA LEU A 82 4.37 -9.77 1.35
C LEU A 82 4.04 -10.61 0.11
N LYS A 83 4.55 -11.84 0.03
CA LYS A 83 4.16 -12.81 -1.02
C LYS A 83 2.66 -13.10 -0.97
N GLY A 84 2.10 -13.32 0.21
CA GLY A 84 0.66 -13.50 0.42
C GLY A 84 -0.15 -12.31 -0.06
N MET A 85 0.31 -11.08 0.22
CA MET A 85 -0.30 -9.85 -0.28
C MET A 85 -0.35 -9.82 -1.81
N GLN A 86 0.75 -10.14 -2.51
CA GLN A 86 0.71 -10.21 -3.98
C GLN A 86 -0.30 -11.24 -4.49
N MET A 87 -0.39 -12.40 -3.83
CA MET A 87 -1.29 -13.47 -4.26
C MET A 87 -2.76 -13.13 -4.05
N LEU A 88 -3.10 -12.46 -2.94
CA LEU A 88 -4.47 -12.11 -2.56
C LEU A 88 -4.95 -10.80 -3.20
N SER A 89 -4.09 -9.77 -3.22
CA SER A 89 -4.40 -8.45 -3.77
C SER A 89 -4.03 -8.31 -5.25
N GLY A 90 -3.32 -9.29 -5.81
CA GLY A 90 -2.90 -9.32 -7.21
C GLY A 90 -1.69 -8.46 -7.56
N SER A 91 -1.18 -7.64 -6.64
CA SER A 91 -0.02 -6.77 -6.82
C SER A 91 0.66 -6.43 -5.50
N ILE A 92 1.88 -5.92 -5.56
CA ILE A 92 2.48 -5.11 -4.49
C ILE A 92 2.35 -3.66 -4.92
N SER A 93 1.44 -2.94 -4.27
CA SER A 93 1.18 -1.52 -4.52
C SER A 93 1.70 -0.71 -3.35
N ILE A 94 2.51 0.32 -3.61
CA ILE A 94 3.23 1.10 -2.60
C ILE A 94 2.96 2.59 -2.81
N THR A 95 2.80 3.31 -1.71
CA THR A 95 2.70 4.78 -1.69
C THR A 95 3.46 5.33 -0.50
N HIS A 96 4.11 6.48 -0.69
CA HIS A 96 4.74 7.20 0.42
C HIS A 96 3.68 7.71 1.40
N VAL A 97 3.90 7.56 2.70
CA VAL A 97 2.95 8.03 3.73
C VAL A 97 2.64 9.53 3.62
N GLU A 98 3.64 10.37 3.28
CA GLU A 98 3.41 11.80 3.07
C GLU A 98 2.54 12.07 1.83
N ASP A 99 2.67 11.30 0.75
CA ASP A 99 1.79 11.46 -0.40
C ASP A 99 0.35 11.05 -0.07
N VAL A 100 0.15 10.03 0.76
CA VAL A 100 -1.18 9.70 1.28
C VAL A 100 -1.74 10.86 2.10
N CYS A 101 -0.97 11.46 3.01
CA CYS A 101 -1.41 12.62 3.79
C CYS A 101 -1.74 13.82 2.88
N ARG A 102 -0.89 14.11 1.89
CA ARG A 102 -1.13 15.17 0.90
C ARG A 102 -2.41 14.93 0.10
N ALA A 103 -2.68 13.68 -0.28
CA ALA A 103 -3.91 13.33 -0.99
C ALA A 103 -5.17 13.57 -0.14
N HIS A 104 -5.11 13.27 1.17
CA HIS A 104 -6.21 13.59 2.08
C HIS A 104 -6.46 15.10 2.16
N ILE A 105 -5.42 15.91 2.33
CA ILE A 105 -5.54 17.38 2.40
C ILE A 105 -6.09 17.93 1.07
N PHE A 106 -5.49 17.50 -0.04
CA PHE A 106 -5.88 17.93 -1.38
C PHE A 106 -7.37 17.65 -1.67
N LEU A 107 -7.85 16.46 -1.34
CA LEU A 107 -9.25 16.09 -1.57
C LEU A 107 -10.19 16.80 -0.59
N ALA A 108 -9.76 17.08 0.64
CA ALA A 108 -10.56 17.85 1.59
C ALA A 108 -10.71 19.33 1.19
N GLU A 109 -9.69 19.92 0.55
CA GLU A 109 -9.70 21.30 0.08
C GLU A 109 -10.39 21.46 -1.29
N LYS A 110 -10.50 20.40 -2.07
CA LYS A 110 -11.04 20.45 -3.43
C LYS A 110 -12.56 20.29 -3.43
N GLU A 111 -13.28 21.40 -3.58
CA GLU A 111 -14.75 21.45 -3.59
C GLU A 111 -15.44 20.52 -4.60
N SER A 112 -14.79 20.21 -5.74
CA SER A 112 -15.36 19.32 -6.76
C SER A 112 -15.06 17.84 -6.53
N ALA A 113 -14.22 17.49 -5.55
CA ALA A 113 -13.86 16.11 -5.28
C ALA A 113 -15.07 15.36 -4.70
N SER A 114 -15.26 14.11 -5.11
CA SER A 114 -16.39 13.31 -4.65
C SER A 114 -16.13 11.82 -4.75
N GLY A 115 -16.76 11.04 -3.89
CA GLY A 115 -16.67 9.59 -3.95
C GLY A 115 -15.37 9.03 -3.37
N ARG A 116 -14.93 7.92 -3.96
CA ARG A 116 -13.76 7.15 -3.55
C ARG A 116 -12.53 7.55 -4.36
N TYR A 117 -11.33 7.51 -3.78
CA TYR A 117 -10.07 7.78 -4.47
C TYR A 117 -8.99 6.77 -4.06
N VAL A 118 -8.47 6.02 -5.03
CA VAL A 118 -7.26 5.23 -4.82
C VAL A 118 -6.04 6.14 -4.72
N CYS A 119 -5.18 5.86 -3.75
CA CYS A 119 -3.88 6.53 -3.57
C CYS A 119 -2.74 5.51 -3.64
N CYS A 120 -2.34 5.20 -4.87
CA CYS A 120 -1.27 4.29 -5.26
C CYS A 120 -0.24 4.98 -6.17
N ALA A 121 1.01 5.08 -5.75
CA ALA A 121 2.08 5.67 -6.56
C ALA A 121 2.78 4.65 -7.46
N VAL A 122 3.06 3.45 -6.92
CA VAL A 122 3.89 2.44 -7.58
C VAL A 122 3.21 1.08 -7.52
N ASN A 123 3.20 0.37 -8.65
CA ASN A 123 2.81 -1.04 -8.74
C ASN A 123 4.03 -1.88 -9.09
N THR A 124 4.19 -3.02 -8.42
CA THR A 124 5.29 -3.96 -8.66
C THR A 124 4.88 -5.38 -8.22
N SER A 125 5.79 -6.34 -8.40
CA SER A 125 5.74 -7.66 -7.77
C SER A 125 6.82 -7.80 -6.69
N VAL A 126 6.74 -8.84 -5.86
CA VAL A 126 7.79 -9.20 -4.90
C VAL A 126 9.13 -9.44 -5.60
N VAL A 127 9.12 -10.09 -6.77
CA VAL A 127 10.35 -10.42 -7.51
C VAL A 127 10.97 -9.17 -8.13
N GLU A 128 10.16 -8.31 -8.75
CA GLU A 128 10.60 -7.04 -9.31
C GLU A 128 11.13 -6.10 -8.21
N LEU A 129 10.40 -6.00 -7.10
CA LEU A 129 10.80 -5.23 -5.93
C LEU A 129 12.12 -5.74 -5.35
N ALA A 130 12.27 -7.06 -5.17
CA ALA A 130 13.50 -7.63 -4.67
C ALA A 130 14.69 -7.37 -5.60
N GLY A 131 14.49 -7.48 -6.93
CA GLY A 131 15.52 -7.13 -7.91
C GLY A 131 15.90 -5.66 -7.88
N PHE A 132 14.94 -4.75 -7.68
CA PHE A 132 15.19 -3.32 -7.47
C PHE A 132 15.99 -3.07 -6.19
N LEU A 133 15.54 -3.62 -5.05
CA LEU A 133 16.17 -3.41 -3.74
C LEU A 133 17.58 -4.01 -3.68
N ASN A 134 17.81 -5.19 -4.28
CA ASN A 134 19.12 -5.82 -4.36
C ASN A 134 20.14 -4.94 -5.12
N LYS A 135 19.71 -4.30 -6.21
CA LYS A 135 20.55 -3.38 -6.99
C LYS A 135 20.79 -2.05 -6.28
N ARG A 136 19.76 -1.49 -5.66
CA ARG A 136 19.81 -0.17 -5.00
C ARG A 136 20.56 -0.20 -3.67
N TYR A 137 20.44 -1.30 -2.93
CA TYR A 137 21.05 -1.48 -1.62
C TYR A 137 21.93 -2.73 -1.56
N PRO A 138 23.04 -2.77 -2.31
CA PRO A 138 23.91 -3.95 -2.38
C PRO A 138 24.56 -4.32 -1.04
N GLN A 139 24.55 -3.42 -0.05
CA GLN A 139 24.98 -3.69 1.31
C GLN A 139 24.05 -4.64 2.08
N TYR A 140 22.80 -4.82 1.64
CA TYR A 140 21.83 -5.72 2.26
C TYR A 140 21.68 -7.00 1.45
N HIS A 141 21.58 -8.14 2.14
CA HIS A 141 21.37 -9.43 1.50
C HIS A 141 19.90 -9.63 1.11
N VAL A 142 19.47 -8.93 0.05
CA VAL A 142 18.12 -9.08 -0.51
C VAL A 142 18.08 -10.33 -1.39
N PRO A 143 17.17 -11.29 -1.15
CA PRO A 143 17.06 -12.50 -1.95
C PRO A 143 16.60 -12.18 -3.37
N THR A 144 17.21 -12.81 -4.37
CA THR A 144 16.84 -12.65 -5.80
C THR A 144 16.32 -13.93 -6.44
N ASP A 145 16.45 -15.08 -5.76
CA ASP A 145 15.87 -16.34 -6.19
C ASP A 145 14.56 -16.59 -5.45
N PHE A 146 13.48 -16.72 -6.22
CA PHE A 146 12.14 -16.96 -5.72
C PHE A 146 11.51 -18.24 -6.31
N GLY A 147 12.30 -19.07 -7.00
CA GLY A 147 11.81 -20.26 -7.70
C GLY A 147 10.64 -19.93 -8.64
N ASP A 148 9.56 -20.71 -8.56
CA ASP A 148 8.37 -20.57 -9.40
C ASP A 148 7.39 -19.48 -8.93
N PHE A 149 7.78 -18.63 -7.96
CA PHE A 149 6.89 -17.56 -7.49
C PHE A 149 6.61 -16.55 -8.63
N PRO A 150 5.36 -16.09 -8.81
CA PRO A 150 5.01 -15.20 -9.92
C PRO A 150 5.85 -13.92 -9.95
N SER A 151 6.63 -13.76 -11.02
CA SER A 151 7.53 -12.61 -11.20
C SER A 151 6.80 -11.34 -11.62
N LYS A 152 5.57 -11.44 -12.11
CA LYS A 152 4.72 -10.30 -12.46
C LYS A 152 3.48 -10.26 -11.60
N ALA A 153 3.05 -9.05 -11.25
CA ALA A 153 1.76 -8.82 -10.65
C ALA A 153 0.64 -9.20 -11.63
N LYS A 154 -0.46 -9.76 -11.12
CA LYS A 154 -1.66 -10.08 -11.92
C LYS A 154 -2.49 -8.83 -12.20
N LEU A 155 -2.39 -7.83 -11.33
CA LEU A 155 -3.17 -6.60 -11.38
C LEU A 155 -2.26 -5.39 -11.21
N ALA A 156 -2.77 -4.23 -11.61
CA ALA A 156 -2.24 -2.93 -11.23
C ALA A 156 -3.39 -2.09 -10.69
N ILE A 157 -3.14 -1.37 -9.60
CA ILE A 157 -4.07 -0.42 -8.99
C ILE A 157 -3.75 0.97 -9.53
N THR A 158 -4.75 1.66 -10.08
CA THR A 158 -4.57 2.98 -10.71
C THR A 158 -5.08 4.10 -9.81
N SER A 159 -4.35 5.22 -9.81
CA SER A 159 -4.74 6.49 -9.18
C SER A 159 -5.15 7.54 -10.21
N GLU A 160 -5.53 7.11 -11.43
CA GLU A 160 -5.88 8.01 -12.53
C GLU A 160 -6.95 9.03 -12.16
N LYS A 161 -7.97 8.65 -11.38
CA LYS A 161 -8.97 9.60 -10.90
C LYS A 161 -8.34 10.69 -10.04
N LEU A 162 -7.53 10.32 -9.04
CA LEU A 162 -6.84 11.26 -8.17
C LEU A 162 -5.90 12.18 -8.96
N ILE A 163 -5.14 11.64 -9.92
CA ILE A 163 -4.26 12.40 -10.80
C ILE A 163 -5.07 13.32 -11.73
N GLY A 164 -6.21 12.86 -12.23
CA GLY A 164 -7.13 13.62 -13.06
C GLY A 164 -7.77 14.81 -12.33
N GLU A 165 -7.88 14.74 -11.01
CA GLU A 165 -8.23 15.91 -10.19
C GLU A 165 -7.10 16.94 -10.11
N GLY A 166 -5.87 16.62 -10.53
CA GLY A 166 -4.71 17.50 -10.46
C GLY A 166 -3.76 17.19 -9.30
N PHE A 167 -3.96 16.09 -8.57
CA PHE A 167 -2.99 15.64 -7.59
C PHE A 167 -1.71 15.10 -8.27
N SER A 168 -0.56 15.36 -7.66
CA SER A 168 0.73 14.83 -8.13
C SER A 168 1.51 14.20 -6.97
N PHE A 169 1.90 12.94 -7.16
CA PHE A 169 2.78 12.21 -6.25
C PHE A 169 4.17 12.84 -6.26
N LYS A 170 4.73 13.08 -5.07
CA LYS A 170 6.06 13.66 -4.91
C LYS A 170 7.15 12.60 -4.88
N TYR A 171 6.80 11.39 -4.44
CA TYR A 171 7.78 10.34 -4.15
C TYR A 171 7.59 9.13 -5.06
N GLY A 172 8.65 8.77 -5.78
CA GLY A 172 8.76 7.51 -6.51
C GLY A 172 9.25 6.38 -5.59
N ILE A 173 9.44 5.20 -6.18
CA ILE A 173 9.89 4.02 -5.43
C ILE A 173 11.28 4.21 -4.80
N GLU A 174 12.13 5.01 -5.44
CA GLU A 174 13.48 5.32 -4.99
C GLU A 174 13.45 6.12 -3.69
N GLU A 175 12.76 7.27 -3.69
CA GLU A 175 12.66 8.14 -2.53
C GLU A 175 11.92 7.46 -1.38
N VAL A 176 10.89 6.67 -1.69
CA VAL A 176 10.14 5.89 -0.70
C VAL A 176 11.07 4.96 0.08
N TYR A 177 11.90 4.17 -0.61
CA TYR A 177 12.79 3.24 0.06
C TYR A 177 14.01 3.93 0.69
N ASP A 178 14.54 5.00 0.10
CA ASP A 178 15.68 5.72 0.67
C ASP A 178 15.30 6.26 2.06
N GLN A 179 14.17 6.95 2.17
CA GLN A 179 13.71 7.48 3.44
C GLN A 179 13.34 6.38 4.44
N THR A 180 12.82 5.25 3.96
CA THR A 180 12.48 4.12 4.84
C THR A 180 13.73 3.43 5.38
N VAL A 181 14.77 3.25 4.56
CA VAL A 181 16.06 2.70 4.99
C VAL A 181 16.73 3.63 6.01
N GLU A 182 16.76 4.94 5.74
CA GLU A 182 17.31 5.92 6.70
C GLU A 182 16.51 5.95 8.00
N TYR A 183 15.19 5.83 7.94
CA TYR A 183 14.33 5.68 9.12
C TYR A 183 14.70 4.43 9.94
N PHE A 184 14.94 3.30 9.29
CA PHE A 184 15.33 2.05 9.97
C PHE A 184 16.73 2.14 10.58
N LYS A 185 17.68 2.80 9.90
CA LYS A 185 19.01 3.09 10.46
C LYS A 185 18.92 3.99 11.69
N ALA A 186 18.14 5.08 11.63
CA ALA A 186 17.92 5.98 12.76
C ALA A 186 17.28 5.26 13.97
N LYS A 187 16.52 4.18 13.73
CA LYS A 187 15.94 3.32 14.76
C LYS A 187 16.86 2.18 15.22
N GLY A 188 18.07 2.06 14.66
CA GLY A 188 19.02 0.99 14.96
C GLY A 188 18.60 -0.40 14.48
N LEU A 189 17.72 -0.46 13.48
CA LEU A 189 17.18 -1.72 12.92
C LEU A 189 17.91 -2.16 11.64
N LEU A 190 18.68 -1.27 11.03
CA LEU A 190 19.56 -1.52 9.90
C LEU A 190 20.90 -0.82 10.13
N ASN A 191 21.95 -1.40 9.58
CA ASN A 191 23.31 -0.83 9.56
C ASN A 191 23.63 -0.25 8.18
#